data_AF-A0A964QLM5-F1
#
_entry.id   AF-A0A964QLM5-F1
#
_cell.length_a   1.000
_cell.length_b   1.000
_cell.length_c   1.000
_cell.angle_alpha   90.00
_cell.angle_beta   90.00
_cell.angle_gamma   90.00
#
_symmetry.space_group_name_H-M   'P 1'
#
loop_
_entity.id
_entity.type
_entity.pdbx_description
1 polymer ?
#
loop_
_entity_poly.entity_id
_entity_poly.type
_entity_poly.pdbx_seq_one_letter_code
_entity_poly.pdbx_strand_id
1 'polypeptide(L)'
;MPSYARPGQPAKRSEAMGSIDRLVAICKAQLNEALDQMEDPEKMARQLVRDMDVAVDQTTAAVAGALADQRRLERELQRHQVRAEEYRQEAEAAVAAGDEAAARQALERKTSLNQQIDELSQALAESRQVTARLRGELDQLRTSLRQA
;
A
#
# COMPACT_ATOMS: atom_id res chain seq x y z
N MET A 1 -2.97 41.79 -22.30
CA MET A 1 -2.32 41.70 -20.98
C MET A 1 -2.56 40.30 -20.42
N PRO A 2 -1.59 39.38 -20.42
CA PRO A 2 -1.76 38.04 -19.89
C PRO A 2 -1.55 38.05 -18.37
N SER A 3 -2.59 37.67 -17.62
CA SER A 3 -2.53 37.46 -16.18
C SER A 3 -1.80 36.13 -15.90
N TYR A 4 -0.70 36.19 -15.17
CA TYR A 4 0.06 35.03 -14.72
C TYR A 4 -0.71 34.29 -13.63
N ALA A 5 -1.35 33.17 -13.99
CA ALA A 5 -1.76 32.16 -13.02
C ALA A 5 -0.50 31.42 -12.54
N ARG A 6 -0.18 31.50 -11.25
CA ARG A 6 0.85 30.67 -10.61
C ARG A 6 0.31 29.24 -10.40
N PRO A 7 0.95 28.18 -10.93
CA PRO A 7 0.68 26.81 -10.52
C PRO A 7 1.78 26.34 -9.57
N GLY A 8 1.44 26.07 -8.32
CA GLY A 8 2.41 25.63 -7.33
C GLY A 8 1.89 25.58 -5.91
N GLN A 9 0.65 25.13 -5.70
CA GLN A 9 0.24 24.65 -4.39
C GLN A 9 0.60 23.16 -4.32
N PRO A 10 1.51 22.73 -3.44
CA PRO A 10 1.74 21.31 -3.25
C PRO A 10 0.47 20.67 -2.67
N ALA A 11 0.06 19.56 -3.31
CA ALA A 11 -1.02 18.71 -2.85
C ALA A 11 -0.82 18.40 -1.35
N LYS A 12 -1.90 18.55 -0.57
CA LYS A 12 -1.96 18.17 0.83
C LYS A 12 -1.54 16.70 0.95
N ARG A 13 -0.28 16.48 1.33
CA ARG A 13 0.26 15.16 1.67
C ARG A 13 -0.52 14.64 2.88
N SER A 14 -1.45 13.73 2.61
CA SER A 14 -1.77 12.56 3.44
C SER A 14 -1.67 12.79 4.96
N GLU A 15 -2.70 13.38 5.55
CA GLU A 15 -2.87 13.45 7.02
C GLU A 15 -2.99 12.06 7.68
N ALA A 16 -3.17 10.99 6.90
CA ALA A 16 -3.28 9.61 7.38
C ALA A 16 -1.92 8.91 7.65
N MET A 17 -0.79 9.47 7.20
CA MET A 17 0.55 8.86 7.42
C MET A 17 1.22 9.28 8.74
N GLY A 18 0.54 10.05 9.59
CA GLY A 18 1.14 10.65 10.77
C GLY A 18 0.49 10.29 12.10
N SER A 19 -0.55 9.46 12.18
CA SER A 19 -1.23 9.21 13.47
C SER A 19 -0.49 8.21 14.36
N ILE A 20 0.04 7.13 13.79
CA ILE A 20 0.61 6.02 14.58
C ILE A 20 2.07 6.28 14.95
N ASP A 21 2.91 6.73 14.00
CA ASP A 21 4.29 7.16 14.28
C ASP A 21 4.33 8.30 15.30
N ARG A 22 3.37 9.23 15.26
CA ARG A 22 3.26 10.28 16.28
C ARG A 22 2.79 9.73 17.62
N LEU A 23 1.85 8.78 17.67
CA LEU A 23 1.48 8.14 18.93
C LEU A 23 2.70 7.48 19.58
N VAL A 24 3.43 6.63 18.87
CA VAL A 24 4.62 5.95 19.40
C VAL A 24 5.73 6.93 19.81
N ALA A 25 5.97 7.96 18.99
CA ALA A 25 6.96 8.99 19.29
C ALA A 25 6.56 9.86 20.49
N ILE A 26 5.29 10.25 20.60
CA ILE A 26 4.75 10.99 21.75
C ILE A 26 4.88 10.13 23.01
N CYS A 27 4.57 8.84 22.93
CA CYS A 27 4.68 7.92 24.05
C CYS A 27 6.12 7.71 24.54
N LYS A 28 7.10 7.55 23.63
CA LYS A 28 8.52 7.43 23.98
C LYS A 28 9.11 8.76 24.47
N ALA A 29 8.73 9.89 23.88
CA ALA A 29 9.24 11.20 24.26
C ALA A 29 8.67 11.66 25.61
N GLN A 30 7.39 11.39 25.90
CA GLN A 30 6.79 11.74 27.19
C GLN A 30 7.33 10.90 28.35
N LEU A 31 7.70 9.64 28.15
CA LEU A 31 8.27 8.82 29.23
C LEU A 31 9.64 9.35 29.70
N ASN A 32 10.49 9.80 28.77
CA ASN A 32 11.82 10.33 29.11
C ASN A 32 11.78 11.72 29.75
N GLU A 33 10.76 12.52 29.48
CA GLU A 33 10.70 13.94 29.90
C GLU A 33 9.69 14.19 31.03
N ALA A 34 8.74 13.27 31.27
CA ALA A 34 7.70 13.44 32.28
C ALA A 34 7.94 12.71 33.61
N LEU A 35 9.00 11.89 33.70
CA LEU A 35 9.40 11.25 34.96
C LEU A 35 9.71 12.27 36.07
N ASP A 36 10.07 13.51 35.71
CA ASP A 36 10.41 14.56 36.68
C ASP A 36 9.21 15.42 37.15
N GLN A 37 8.01 15.29 36.57
CA GLN A 37 6.84 16.15 36.90
C GLN A 37 5.50 15.41 37.10
N MET A 38 5.45 14.08 37.08
CA MET A 38 4.19 13.33 37.15
C MET A 38 3.72 12.98 38.56
N GLU A 39 2.43 13.23 38.81
CA GLU A 39 1.74 13.01 40.10
C GLU A 39 1.52 11.50 40.40
N ASP A 40 1.41 10.66 39.37
CA ASP A 40 1.37 9.19 39.48
C ASP A 40 1.92 8.51 38.19
N PRO A 41 3.25 8.32 38.09
CA PRO A 41 3.89 7.78 36.90
C PRO A 41 3.48 6.33 36.58
N GLU A 42 3.09 5.56 37.59
CA GLU A 42 2.71 4.15 37.43
C GLU A 42 1.36 4.02 36.70
N LYS A 43 0.40 4.91 37.00
CA LYS A 43 -0.89 4.95 36.32
C LYS A 43 -0.75 5.31 34.84
N MET A 44 0.16 6.23 34.51
CA MET A 44 0.39 6.67 33.13
C MET A 44 1.10 5.61 32.29
N ALA A 45 2.10 4.93 32.84
CA ALA A 45 2.73 3.79 32.17
C ALA A 45 1.71 2.70 31.82
N ARG A 46 0.80 2.37 32.75
CA ARG A 46 -0.30 1.42 32.50
C ARG A 46 -1.26 1.87 31.41
N GLN A 47 -1.57 3.18 31.32
CA GLN A 47 -2.43 3.70 30.26
C GLN A 47 -1.73 3.63 28.90
N LEU A 48 -0.45 3.96 28.88
CA LEU A 48 0.37 3.86 27.69
C LEU A 48 0.40 2.44 27.11
N VAL A 49 0.61 1.42 27.96
CA VAL A 49 0.58 0.01 27.53
C VAL A 49 -0.75 -0.34 26.86
N ARG A 50 -1.88 0.09 27.44
CA ARG A 50 -3.21 -0.13 26.85
C ARG A 50 -3.38 0.57 25.50
N ASP A 51 -2.91 1.81 25.38
CA ASP A 51 -3.00 2.56 24.12
C ASP A 51 -2.14 1.89 23.02
N MET A 52 -0.98 1.34 23.41
CA MET A 52 -0.11 0.57 22.52
C MET A 52 -0.75 -0.77 22.10
N ASP A 53 -1.42 -1.48 23.00
CA ASP A 53 -2.19 -2.69 22.67
C ASP A 53 -3.26 -2.39 21.61
N VAL A 54 -4.04 -1.33 21.82
CA VAL A 54 -5.05 -0.88 20.85
C VAL A 54 -4.42 -0.53 19.50
N ALA A 55 -3.27 0.14 19.51
CA ALA A 55 -2.55 0.47 18.28
C ALA A 55 -2.04 -0.79 17.54
N VAL A 56 -1.60 -1.82 18.27
CA VAL A 56 -1.19 -3.12 17.69
C VAL A 56 -2.38 -3.79 17.00
N ASP A 57 -3.56 -3.79 17.62
CA ASP A 57 -4.76 -4.39 17.05
C ASP A 57 -5.22 -3.64 15.78
N GLN A 58 -5.27 -2.31 15.83
CA GLN A 58 -5.62 -1.48 14.69
C GLN A 58 -4.65 -1.66 13.52
N THR A 59 -3.35 -1.65 13.81
CA THR A 59 -2.30 -1.84 12.78
C THR A 59 -2.35 -3.26 12.21
N THR A 60 -2.66 -4.27 13.02
CA THR A 60 -2.87 -5.65 12.55
C THR A 60 -4.03 -5.73 11.56
N ALA A 61 -5.15 -5.08 11.86
CA ALA A 61 -6.30 -5.01 10.94
C ALA A 61 -5.94 -4.28 9.64
N ALA A 62 -5.21 -3.17 9.71
CA ALA A 62 -4.74 -2.44 8.53
C ALA A 62 -3.81 -3.28 7.65
N VAL A 63 -2.87 -4.02 8.25
CA VAL A 63 -1.99 -4.97 7.54
C VAL A 63 -2.81 -6.07 6.85
N ALA A 64 -3.84 -6.60 7.52
CA ALA A 64 -4.72 -7.60 6.92
C ALA A 64 -5.49 -7.06 5.70
N GLY A 65 -6.02 -5.84 5.79
CA GLY A 65 -6.66 -5.14 4.68
C GLY A 65 -5.71 -4.92 3.50
N ALA A 66 -4.52 -4.37 3.76
CA ALA A 66 -3.51 -4.13 2.74
C ALA A 66 -3.08 -5.42 2.03
N LEU A 67 -2.94 -6.54 2.77
CA LEU A 67 -2.65 -7.85 2.19
C LEU A 67 -3.80 -8.39 1.33
N ALA A 68 -5.05 -8.16 1.73
CA ALA A 68 -6.21 -8.57 0.94
C ALA A 68 -6.25 -7.82 -0.40
N ASP A 69 -5.98 -6.51 -0.38
CA ASP A 69 -5.89 -5.68 -1.57
C ASP A 69 -4.71 -6.07 -2.46
N GLN A 70 -3.53 -6.29 -1.89
CA GLN A 70 -2.36 -6.78 -2.63
C GLN A 70 -2.70 -8.09 -3.37
N ARG A 71 -3.32 -9.05 -2.66
CA ARG A 71 -3.72 -10.33 -3.27
C ARG A 71 -4.79 -10.15 -4.34
N ARG A 72 -5.69 -9.17 -4.19
CA ARG A 72 -6.71 -8.85 -5.22
C ARG A 72 -6.03 -8.37 -6.50
N LEU A 73 -5.08 -7.43 -6.38
CA LEU A 73 -4.29 -6.91 -7.50
C LEU A 73 -3.47 -8.02 -8.16
N GLU A 74 -2.81 -8.90 -7.38
CA GLU A 74 -2.07 -10.04 -7.91
C GLU A 74 -2.95 -10.98 -8.76
N ARG A 75 -4.15 -11.30 -8.26
CA ARG A 75 -5.10 -12.14 -9.01
C ARG A 75 -5.59 -11.45 -10.28
N GLU A 76 -5.80 -10.14 -10.23
CA GLU A 76 -6.24 -9.36 -11.39
C GLU A 76 -5.16 -9.30 -12.46
N LEU A 77 -3.94 -8.95 -12.08
CA LEU A 77 -2.75 -8.98 -12.93
C LEU A 77 -2.59 -10.34 -13.62
N GLN A 78 -2.67 -11.43 -12.86
CA GLN A 78 -2.56 -12.79 -13.42
C GLN A 78 -3.66 -13.08 -14.45
N ARG A 79 -4.92 -12.66 -14.21
CA ARG A 79 -6.02 -12.85 -15.18
C ARG A 79 -5.75 -12.11 -16.49
N HIS A 80 -5.24 -10.88 -16.42
CA HIS A 80 -4.92 -10.12 -17.62
C HIS A 80 -3.74 -10.72 -18.38
N GLN A 81 -2.71 -11.18 -17.68
CA GLN A 81 -1.57 -11.88 -18.28
C GLN A 81 -1.99 -13.15 -19.03
N VAL A 82 -2.87 -13.97 -18.43
CA VAL A 82 -3.41 -15.17 -19.09
C VAL A 82 -4.19 -14.79 -20.36
N ARG A 83 -5.06 -13.78 -20.31
CA ARG A 83 -5.80 -13.34 -21.50
C ARG A 83 -4.91 -12.74 -22.59
N ALA A 84 -3.88 -12.00 -22.21
CA ALA A 84 -2.92 -11.46 -23.18
C ALA A 84 -2.16 -12.59 -23.90
N GLU A 85 -1.89 -13.68 -23.18
CA GLU A 85 -1.28 -14.89 -23.71
C GLU A 85 -2.24 -15.68 -24.61
N GLU A 86 -3.52 -15.78 -24.26
CA GLU A 86 -4.57 -16.35 -25.13
C GLU A 86 -4.66 -15.60 -26.47
N TYR A 87 -4.67 -14.26 -26.45
CA TYR A 87 -4.67 -13.48 -27.69
C TYR A 87 -3.37 -13.60 -28.49
N ARG A 88 -2.22 -13.85 -27.83
CA ARG A 88 -0.98 -14.18 -28.55
C ARG A 88 -1.15 -15.48 -29.34
N GLN A 89 -1.70 -16.51 -28.71
CA GLN A 89 -1.92 -17.81 -29.33
C GLN A 89 -2.97 -17.73 -30.45
N GLU A 90 -4.04 -16.95 -30.26
CA GLU A 90 -5.05 -16.68 -31.29
C GLU A 90 -4.42 -15.99 -32.52
N ALA A 91 -3.55 -14.99 -32.30
CA ALA A 91 -2.83 -14.34 -33.38
C ALA A 91 -1.91 -15.31 -34.15
N GLU A 92 -1.18 -16.18 -33.43
CA GLU A 92 -0.30 -17.20 -34.03
C GLU A 92 -1.09 -18.21 -34.87
N ALA A 93 -2.24 -18.65 -34.38
CA ALA A 93 -3.13 -19.55 -35.12
C ALA A 93 -3.70 -18.88 -36.38
N ALA A 94 -4.10 -17.61 -36.29
CA ALA A 94 -4.60 -16.85 -37.43
C ALA A 94 -3.53 -16.63 -38.52
N VAL A 95 -2.28 -16.32 -38.12
CA VAL A 95 -1.15 -16.25 -39.06
C VAL A 95 -0.91 -17.59 -39.74
N ALA A 96 -0.93 -18.70 -39.00
CA ALA A 96 -0.78 -20.03 -39.57
C ALA A 96 -1.90 -20.40 -40.55
N ALA A 97 -3.10 -19.85 -40.35
CA ALA A 97 -4.24 -20.02 -41.25
C ALA A 97 -4.22 -19.04 -42.45
N GLY A 98 -3.27 -18.10 -42.50
CA GLY A 98 -3.20 -17.05 -43.52
C GLY A 98 -4.22 -15.92 -43.34
N ASP A 99 -4.88 -15.83 -42.19
CA ASP A 99 -5.83 -14.77 -41.87
C ASP A 99 -5.13 -13.60 -41.15
N GLU A 100 -4.58 -12.69 -41.95
CA GLU A 100 -3.86 -11.53 -41.44
C GLU A 100 -4.77 -10.56 -40.68
N ALA A 101 -6.05 -10.46 -41.05
CA ALA A 101 -7.00 -9.57 -40.39
C ALA A 101 -7.31 -10.03 -38.96
N ALA A 102 -7.60 -11.32 -38.79
CA ALA A 102 -7.81 -11.91 -37.47
C ALA A 102 -6.54 -11.81 -36.59
N ALA A 103 -5.36 -12.05 -37.17
CA ALA A 103 -4.10 -11.91 -36.45
C ALA A 103 -3.87 -10.49 -35.92
N ARG A 104 -4.09 -9.47 -36.76
CA ARG A 104 -3.97 -8.06 -36.35
C ARG A 104 -4.95 -7.70 -35.23
N GLN A 105 -6.20 -8.14 -35.35
CA GLN A 105 -7.21 -7.89 -34.32
C GLN A 105 -6.86 -8.52 -32.97
N ALA A 106 -6.34 -9.76 -32.96
CA ALA A 106 -5.88 -10.42 -31.74
C ALA A 106 -4.69 -9.69 -31.11
N LEU A 107 -3.73 -9.21 -31.92
CA LEU A 107 -2.60 -8.42 -31.44
C LEU A 107 -3.01 -7.05 -30.86
N GLU A 108 -4.00 -6.38 -31.45
CA GLU A 108 -4.55 -5.13 -30.90
C GLU A 108 -5.16 -5.34 -29.51
N ARG A 109 -5.97 -6.40 -29.34
CA ARG A 109 -6.55 -6.78 -28.04
C ARG A 109 -5.47 -7.11 -27.00
N LYS A 110 -4.44 -7.87 -27.40
CA LYS A 110 -3.27 -8.15 -26.56
C LYS A 110 -2.56 -6.86 -26.14
N THR A 111 -2.38 -5.92 -27.06
CA THR A 111 -1.70 -4.65 -26.78
C THR A 111 -2.47 -3.82 -25.74
N SER A 112 -3.80 -3.77 -25.86
CA SER A 112 -4.64 -3.10 -24.85
C SER A 112 -4.55 -3.78 -23.47
N LEU A 113 -4.51 -5.12 -23.42
CA LEU A 113 -4.30 -5.83 -22.16
C LEU A 113 -2.91 -5.59 -21.56
N ASN A 114 -1.87 -5.50 -22.38
CA ASN A 114 -0.51 -5.21 -21.90
C ASN A 114 -0.43 -3.85 -21.22
N GLN A 115 -1.13 -2.84 -21.73
CA GLN A 115 -1.23 -1.53 -21.06
C GLN A 115 -1.87 -1.65 -19.67
N GLN A 116 -2.95 -2.42 -19.55
CA GLN A 116 -3.60 -2.67 -18.26
C GLN A 116 -2.71 -3.50 -17.30
N ILE A 117 -1.93 -4.45 -17.83
CA ILE A 117 -0.95 -5.23 -17.08
C ILE A 117 0.13 -4.31 -16.50
N ASP A 118 0.62 -3.35 -17.27
CA ASP A 118 1.63 -2.39 -16.81
C ASP A 118 1.09 -1.51 -15.68
N GLU A 119 -0.13 -0.99 -15.83
CA GLU A 119 -0.82 -0.19 -14.79
C GLU A 119 -1.04 -1.01 -13.51
N LEU A 120 -1.55 -2.24 -13.63
CA LEU A 120 -1.76 -3.14 -12.49
C LEU A 120 -0.44 -3.54 -11.82
N SER A 121 0.64 -3.69 -12.60
CA SER A 121 1.97 -4.01 -12.07
C SER A 121 2.53 -2.86 -11.22
N GLN A 122 2.34 -1.61 -11.67
CA GLN A 122 2.70 -0.42 -10.89
C GLN A 122 1.87 -0.33 -9.61
N ALA A 123 0.55 -0.46 -9.70
CA ALA A 123 -0.33 -0.44 -8.54
C ALA A 123 0.01 -1.56 -7.52
N LEU A 124 0.36 -2.76 -8.00
CA LEU A 124 0.80 -3.85 -7.15
C LEU A 124 2.15 -3.54 -6.46
N ALA A 125 3.09 -2.92 -7.17
CA ALA A 125 4.37 -2.52 -6.58
C ALA A 125 4.17 -1.50 -5.45
N GLU A 126 3.32 -0.51 -5.64
CA GLU A 126 2.95 0.47 -4.61
C GLU A 126 2.26 -0.21 -3.41
N SER A 127 1.28 -1.09 -3.68
CA SER A 127 0.58 -1.86 -2.63
C SER A 127 1.53 -2.72 -1.80
N ARG A 128 2.54 -3.33 -2.43
CA ARG A 128 3.60 -4.09 -1.73
C ARG A 128 4.44 -3.20 -0.83
N GLN A 129 4.78 -1.98 -1.27
CA GLN A 129 5.52 -1.03 -0.43
C GLN A 129 4.71 -0.61 0.80
N VAL A 130 3.42 -0.29 0.62
CA VAL A 130 2.52 0.05 1.73
C VAL A 130 2.38 -1.12 2.71
N THR A 131 2.17 -2.33 2.19
CA THR A 131 2.04 -3.54 3.02
C THR A 131 3.32 -3.82 3.80
N ALA A 132 4.49 -3.67 3.19
CA ALA A 132 5.78 -3.85 3.86
C ALA A 132 5.99 -2.81 4.96
N ARG A 133 5.63 -1.55 4.71
CA ARG A 133 5.72 -0.47 5.71
C ARG A 133 4.83 -0.77 6.93
N LEU A 134 3.55 -1.08 6.72
CA LEU A 134 2.61 -1.37 7.82
C LEU A 134 3.05 -2.57 8.66
N ARG A 135 3.66 -3.59 8.02
CA ARG A 135 4.25 -4.72 8.74
C ARG A 135 5.43 -4.30 9.62
N GLY A 136 6.32 -3.46 9.08
CA GLY A 136 7.44 -2.90 9.85
C GLY A 136 6.98 -2.08 11.05
N GLU A 137 5.97 -1.23 10.88
CA GLU A 137 5.36 -0.45 11.97
C GLU A 137 4.74 -1.35 13.04
N LEU A 138 4.02 -2.40 12.63
CA LEU A 138 3.46 -3.40 13.56
C LEU A 138 4.54 -4.13 14.36
N ASP A 139 5.65 -4.50 13.73
CA ASP A 139 6.76 -5.18 14.40
C ASP A 139 7.46 -4.27 15.42
N GLN A 140 7.61 -2.97 15.10
CA GLN A 140 8.15 -1.97 16.02
C GLN A 140 7.24 -1.74 17.23
N LEU A 141 5.92 -1.65 17.00
CA LEU A 141 4.92 -1.53 18.06
C LEU A 141 4.97 -2.73 19.01
N ARG A 142 4.94 -3.95 18.46
CA ARG A 142 5.02 -5.20 19.24
C ARG A 142 6.33 -5.36 19.99
N THR A 143 7.42 -4.81 19.47
CA THR A 143 8.73 -4.82 20.15
C THR A 143 8.73 -3.83 21.31
N SER A 144 8.20 -2.62 21.09
CA SER A 144 8.11 -1.60 22.13
C SER A 144 7.20 -2.03 23.27
N LEU A 145 6.08 -2.71 22.97
CA LEU A 145 5.17 -3.27 23.98
C LEU A 145 5.83 -4.37 24.83
N ARG A 146 6.68 -5.21 24.23
CA ARG A 146 7.42 -6.27 24.97
C ARG A 146 8.51 -5.72 25.89
N GLN A 147 8.95 -4.49 25.65
CA GLN A 147 10.01 -3.81 26.42
C GLN A 147 9.46 -2.88 27.49
N ALA A 148 8.15 -2.60 27.46
CA ALA A 148 7.42 -1.83 28.47
C ALA A 148 6.99 -2.75 29.63
#